data_AF-A0A7C1G799-F1
#
_entry.id   AF-A0A7C1G799-F1
#
_cell.length_a   1.000
_cell.length_b   1.000
_cell.length_c   1.000
_cell.angle_alpha   90.00
_cell.angle_beta   90.00
_cell.angle_gamma   90.00
#
_symmetry.space_group_name_H-M   'P 1'
#
loop_
_entity.id
_entity.type
_entity.pdbx_description
1 polymer ?
#
loop_
_entity_poly.entity_id
_entity_poly.type
_entity_poly.pdbx_seq_one_letter_code
_entity_poly.pdbx_strand_id
1 'polypeptide(L)'
;MRKFVFFAISMLFALLLASCSKSIPAKYYSARDVAGTYKGSLVTGNLKHDGTADVSAVNDSIINIHCYDSVGFDTTFVMELYQNGDSVMLCSTGQDFYNQYGHYMTGQHHMYEMGNMMGGSSGMTDWQQHISSQHQAGDMHYGDFDMEHGTFNYWFDNHSGAQNGTTFYGKRQ
;
A
#
# COMPACT_ATOMS: atom_id res chain seq x y z
N MET A 1 56.54 -23.29 -16.89
CA MET A 1 56.13 -22.05 -16.19
C MET A 1 55.13 -21.18 -16.98
N ARG A 2 55.20 -21.07 -18.32
CA ARG A 2 54.24 -20.27 -19.12
C ARG A 2 52.80 -20.82 -19.20
N LYS A 3 52.57 -22.12 -18.99
CA LYS A 3 51.23 -22.75 -19.12
C LYS A 3 50.33 -22.61 -17.87
N PHE A 4 50.93 -22.38 -16.69
CA PHE A 4 50.18 -22.18 -15.44
C PHE A 4 49.63 -20.75 -15.28
N VAL A 5 50.24 -19.78 -15.96
CA VAL A 5 49.80 -18.36 -15.90
C VAL A 5 48.49 -18.13 -16.66
N PHE A 6 48.24 -18.87 -17.76
CA PHE A 6 47.01 -18.72 -18.53
C PHE A 6 45.76 -19.29 -17.85
N PHE A 7 45.90 -20.34 -17.02
CA PHE A 7 44.77 -20.91 -16.28
C PHE A 7 44.31 -20.00 -15.13
N ALA A 8 45.23 -19.31 -14.45
CA ALA A 8 44.90 -18.43 -13.34
C ALA A 8 44.15 -17.16 -13.77
N ILE A 9 44.43 -16.63 -14.98
CA ILE A 9 43.78 -15.42 -15.50
C ILE A 9 42.35 -15.71 -15.98
N SER A 10 42.08 -16.92 -16.48
CA SER A 10 40.74 -17.34 -16.93
C SER A 10 39.72 -17.46 -15.78
N MET A 11 40.17 -17.79 -14.56
CA MET A 11 39.29 -18.01 -13.42
C MET A 11 38.88 -16.69 -12.73
N LEU A 12 39.70 -15.64 -12.86
CA LEU A 12 39.41 -14.32 -12.30
C LEU A 12 38.33 -13.57 -13.10
N PHE A 13 38.20 -13.84 -14.41
CA PHE A 13 37.21 -13.18 -15.28
C PHE A 13 35.80 -13.78 -15.14
N ALA A 14 35.69 -15.05 -14.75
CA ALA A 14 34.40 -15.72 -14.52
C ALA A 14 33.68 -15.23 -13.26
N LEU A 15 34.42 -14.70 -12.27
CA LEU A 15 33.86 -14.16 -11.03
C LEU A 15 33.31 -12.74 -11.17
N LEU A 16 33.67 -12.01 -12.24
CA LEU A 16 33.16 -10.65 -12.49
C LEU A 16 31.76 -10.63 -13.13
N LEU A 17 31.27 -11.77 -13.63
CA LEU A 17 29.94 -11.89 -14.25
C LEU A 17 28.87 -12.43 -13.29
N ALA A 18 29.23 -12.85 -12.08
CA ALA A 18 28.31 -13.38 -11.07
C ALA A 18 27.69 -12.29 -10.18
N SER A 19 28.09 -11.02 -10.32
CA SER A 19 27.46 -9.89 -9.62
C SER A 19 26.41 -9.20 -10.49
N CYS A 20 25.48 -9.97 -11.06
CA CYS A 20 24.19 -9.42 -11.47
C CYS A 20 23.32 -9.28 -10.23
N SER A 21 23.54 -8.26 -9.38
CA SER A 21 22.44 -7.75 -8.59
C SER A 21 21.50 -7.08 -9.59
N LYS A 22 20.52 -7.84 -10.11
CA LYS A 22 19.32 -7.21 -10.63
C LYS A 22 18.74 -6.45 -9.44
N SER A 23 19.05 -5.17 -9.34
CA SER A 23 18.18 -4.23 -8.65
C SER A 23 16.92 -4.20 -9.49
N ILE A 24 16.05 -5.19 -9.28
CA ILE A 24 14.68 -5.12 -9.77
C ILE A 24 14.17 -3.83 -9.15
N PRO A 25 13.87 -2.79 -9.95
CA PRO A 25 13.26 -1.59 -9.40
C PRO A 25 12.04 -2.06 -8.64
N ALA A 26 11.87 -1.61 -7.39
CA ALA A 26 10.65 -1.90 -6.65
C ALA A 26 9.47 -1.54 -7.56
N LYS A 27 8.60 -2.52 -7.82
CA LYS A 27 7.48 -2.33 -8.72
C LYS A 27 6.59 -1.27 -8.11
N TYR A 28 6.43 -0.15 -8.81
CA TYR A 28 5.63 0.96 -8.35
C TYR A 28 4.20 0.80 -8.86
N TYR A 29 3.22 0.86 -7.96
CA TYR A 29 1.81 0.74 -8.26
C TYR A 29 1.09 2.08 -8.10
N SER A 30 0.60 2.63 -9.20
CA SER A 30 -0.24 3.83 -9.19
C SER A 30 -1.69 3.53 -8.77
N ALA A 31 -2.46 4.57 -8.53
CA ALA A 31 -3.90 4.49 -8.35
C ALA A 31 -4.63 3.76 -9.49
N ARG A 32 -4.11 3.85 -10.71
CA ARG A 32 -4.69 3.16 -11.88
C ARG A 32 -4.43 1.66 -11.83
N ASP A 33 -3.33 1.24 -11.21
CA ASP A 33 -3.01 -0.17 -11.00
C ASP A 33 -3.92 -0.80 -9.94
N VAL A 34 -4.31 -0.05 -8.89
CA VAL A 34 -5.23 -0.53 -7.84
C VAL A 34 -6.71 -0.28 -8.13
N ALA A 35 -7.06 0.56 -9.10
CA ALA A 35 -8.44 0.80 -9.50
C ALA A 35 -9.09 -0.45 -10.10
N GLY A 36 -10.36 -0.68 -9.77
CA GLY A 36 -11.15 -1.83 -10.21
C GLY A 36 -12.26 -2.19 -9.22
N THR A 37 -13.06 -3.18 -9.61
CA THR A 37 -14.10 -3.74 -8.75
C THR A 37 -13.56 -4.94 -7.98
N TYR A 38 -13.73 -4.91 -6.67
CA TYR A 38 -13.38 -5.99 -5.76
C TYR A 38 -14.67 -6.58 -5.20
N LYS A 39 -14.83 -7.90 -5.32
CA LYS A 39 -15.96 -8.62 -4.72
C LYS A 39 -15.46 -9.53 -3.62
N GLY A 40 -16.22 -9.60 -2.55
CA GLY A 40 -15.93 -10.49 -1.44
C GLY A 40 -16.93 -10.31 -0.34
N SER A 41 -16.47 -10.08 0.89
CA SER A 41 -17.35 -10.08 2.05
C SER A 41 -17.06 -8.98 3.06
N LEU A 42 -18.13 -8.41 3.61
CA LEU A 42 -18.12 -7.61 4.83
C LEU A 42 -18.36 -8.54 6.02
N VAL A 43 -17.52 -8.40 7.05
CA VAL A 43 -17.56 -9.20 8.27
C VAL A 43 -17.70 -8.28 9.48
N THR A 44 -18.75 -8.46 10.27
CA THR A 44 -18.99 -7.71 11.52
C THR A 44 -19.24 -8.70 12.65
N GLY A 45 -18.24 -8.89 13.53
CA GLY A 45 -18.29 -9.97 14.52
C GLY A 45 -18.42 -11.35 13.84
N ASN A 46 -19.53 -12.05 14.10
CA ASN A 46 -19.83 -13.35 13.48
C ASN A 46 -20.72 -13.26 12.23
N LEU A 47 -21.15 -12.05 11.85
CA LEU A 47 -21.99 -11.84 10.67
C LEU A 47 -21.10 -11.64 9.44
N LYS A 48 -21.48 -12.28 8.33
CA LYS A 48 -20.78 -12.20 7.05
C LYS A 48 -21.81 -11.98 5.94
N HIS A 49 -21.58 -10.96 5.13
CA HIS A 49 -22.41 -10.64 3.97
C HIS A 49 -21.53 -10.43 2.74
N ASP A 50 -22.08 -10.67 1.56
CA ASP A 50 -21.39 -10.35 0.31
C ASP A 50 -21.27 -8.83 0.18
N GLY A 51 -20.08 -8.35 -0.14
CA GLY A 51 -19.78 -6.93 -0.32
C GLY A 51 -19.07 -6.68 -1.64
N THR A 52 -19.19 -5.45 -2.14
CA THR A 52 -18.47 -4.96 -3.30
C THR A 52 -17.74 -3.67 -2.92
N ALA A 53 -16.49 -3.54 -3.36
CA ALA A 53 -15.74 -2.29 -3.29
C ALA A 53 -15.33 -1.87 -4.70
N ASP A 54 -15.85 -0.74 -5.15
CA ASP A 54 -15.48 -0.11 -6.40
C ASP A 54 -14.40 0.96 -6.12
N VAL A 55 -13.20 0.72 -6.67
CA VAL A 55 -12.02 1.58 -6.47
C VAL A 55 -11.76 2.36 -7.74
N SER A 56 -11.68 3.68 -7.61
CA SER A 56 -11.43 4.61 -8.72
C SER A 56 -10.27 5.54 -8.41
N ALA A 57 -9.46 5.86 -9.42
CA ALA A 57 -8.36 6.80 -9.27
C ALA A 57 -8.89 8.24 -9.29
N VAL A 58 -8.51 9.03 -8.29
CA VAL A 58 -8.69 10.50 -8.27
C VAL A 58 -7.50 11.17 -8.99
N ASN A 59 -6.29 10.71 -8.68
CA ASN A 59 -5.03 11.03 -9.38
C ASN A 59 -4.08 9.82 -9.26
N ASP A 60 -2.77 9.97 -9.45
CA ASP A 60 -1.83 8.84 -9.44
C ASP A 60 -1.57 8.22 -8.05
N SER A 61 -1.82 8.93 -6.93
CA SER A 61 -1.67 8.41 -5.55
C SER A 61 -2.95 8.41 -4.73
N ILE A 62 -4.03 9.04 -5.20
CA ILE A 62 -5.27 9.17 -4.44
C ILE A 62 -6.35 8.36 -5.13
N ILE A 63 -7.07 7.58 -4.34
CA ILE A 63 -8.20 6.77 -4.78
C ILE A 63 -9.46 7.13 -4.01
N ASN A 64 -10.60 6.94 -4.67
CA ASN A 64 -11.92 6.95 -4.06
C ASN A 64 -12.44 5.50 -4.03
N ILE A 65 -12.83 5.04 -2.85
CA ILE A 65 -13.34 3.68 -2.59
C ILE A 65 -14.81 3.79 -2.20
N HIS A 66 -15.68 3.18 -2.99
CA HIS A 66 -17.10 3.00 -2.65
C HIS A 66 -17.33 1.54 -2.26
N CYS A 67 -17.64 1.28 -1.00
CA CYS A 67 -17.87 -0.06 -0.46
C CYS A 67 -19.33 -0.21 -0.04
N TYR A 68 -20.01 -1.23 -0.55
CA TYR A 68 -21.43 -1.45 -0.34
C TYR A 68 -21.82 -2.92 -0.33
N ASP A 69 -22.99 -3.21 0.22
CA ASP A 69 -23.66 -4.50 0.11
C ASP A 69 -25.15 -4.35 -0.23
N SER A 70 -25.85 -5.50 -0.35
CA SER A 70 -27.28 -5.52 -0.63
C SER A 70 -28.17 -5.38 0.62
N VAL A 71 -27.58 -5.35 1.82
CA VAL A 71 -28.33 -5.37 3.09
C VAL A 71 -28.32 -4.02 3.81
N GLY A 72 -27.53 -3.06 3.36
CA GLY A 72 -27.59 -1.65 3.76
C GLY A 72 -26.25 -1.02 4.14
N PHE A 73 -25.12 -1.73 4.06
CA PHE A 73 -23.81 -1.10 4.18
C PHE A 73 -23.52 -0.31 2.91
N ASP A 74 -23.20 0.97 3.05
CA ASP A 74 -22.84 1.85 1.94
C ASP A 74 -21.96 2.99 2.47
N THR A 75 -20.70 3.01 2.07
CA THR A 75 -19.73 4.03 2.49
C THR A 75 -18.78 4.38 1.36
N THR A 76 -18.39 5.65 1.29
CA THR A 76 -17.41 6.15 0.32
C THR A 76 -16.37 6.98 1.05
N PHE A 77 -15.10 6.73 0.74
CA PHE A 77 -13.98 7.41 1.38
C PHE A 77 -12.78 7.52 0.42
N VAL A 78 -11.90 8.49 0.69
CA VAL A 78 -10.75 8.83 -0.14
C VAL A 78 -9.46 8.52 0.61
N MET A 79 -8.54 7.81 -0.03
CA MET A 79 -7.29 7.36 0.59
C MET A 79 -6.10 7.67 -0.31
N GLU A 80 -4.95 7.88 0.32
CA GLU A 80 -3.65 8.01 -0.33
C GLU A 80 -2.89 6.66 -0.30
N LEU A 81 -2.16 6.38 -1.38
CA LEU A 81 -1.43 5.15 -1.61
C LEU A 81 0.04 5.27 -1.20
N TYR A 82 0.54 4.27 -0.46
CA TYR A 82 1.95 4.17 -0.08
C TYR A 82 2.52 2.81 -0.46
N GLN A 83 3.60 2.80 -1.26
CA GLN A 83 4.25 1.56 -1.69
C GLN A 83 4.87 0.82 -0.50
N ASN A 84 4.70 -0.50 -0.47
CA ASN A 84 5.29 -1.37 0.54
C ASN A 84 5.60 -2.77 -0.02
N GLY A 85 6.59 -2.86 -0.91
CA GLY A 85 6.92 -4.10 -1.60
C GLY A 85 5.83 -4.49 -2.60
N ASP A 86 5.26 -5.68 -2.45
CA ASP A 86 4.14 -6.16 -3.27
C ASP A 86 2.76 -5.75 -2.74
N SER A 87 2.72 -4.95 -1.68
CA SER A 87 1.50 -4.35 -1.13
C SER A 87 1.49 -2.84 -1.33
N VAL A 88 0.28 -2.28 -1.41
CA VAL A 88 0.02 -0.83 -1.37
C VAL A 88 -0.81 -0.53 -0.14
N MET A 89 -0.23 0.22 0.81
CA MET A 89 -0.89 0.58 2.06
C MET A 89 -1.75 1.84 1.88
N LEU A 90 -2.82 1.94 2.67
CA LEU A 90 -3.76 3.05 2.61
C LEU A 90 -3.70 3.91 3.86
N CYS A 91 -3.68 5.23 3.67
CA CYS A 91 -3.86 6.18 4.75
C CYS A 91 -4.82 7.29 4.35
N SER A 92 -5.62 7.73 5.32
CA SER A 92 -6.40 8.96 5.21
C SER A 92 -5.45 10.15 5.04
N THR A 93 -5.92 11.22 4.41
CA THR A 93 -5.12 12.42 4.17
C THR A 93 -5.90 13.67 4.58
N GLY A 94 -5.20 14.81 4.73
CA GLY A 94 -5.82 16.09 5.05
C GLY A 94 -6.71 16.05 6.32
N GLN A 95 -7.97 16.46 6.18
CA GLN A 95 -8.91 16.52 7.31
C GLN A 95 -9.31 15.12 7.81
N ASP A 96 -9.41 14.13 6.92
CA ASP A 96 -9.78 12.77 7.32
C ASP A 96 -8.68 12.12 8.14
N PHE A 97 -7.40 12.43 7.86
CA PHE A 97 -6.29 12.06 8.73
C PHE A 97 -6.48 12.62 10.15
N TYR A 98 -6.75 13.93 10.27
CA TYR A 98 -6.96 14.55 11.58
C TYR A 98 -8.16 13.94 12.32
N ASN A 99 -9.26 13.70 11.61
CA ASN A 99 -10.46 13.11 12.20
C ASN A 99 -10.18 11.68 12.71
N GLN A 100 -9.33 10.94 12.02
CA GLN A 100 -9.01 9.55 12.34
C GLN A 100 -7.93 9.41 13.44
N TYR A 101 -6.92 10.28 13.46
CA TYR A 101 -5.75 10.15 14.33
C TYR A 101 -5.68 11.22 15.43
N GLY A 102 -6.51 12.26 15.37
CA GLY A 102 -6.55 13.33 16.39
C GLY A 102 -5.38 14.31 16.35
N HIS A 103 -4.49 14.18 15.36
CA HIS A 103 -3.42 15.13 15.09
C HIS A 103 -3.27 15.37 13.60
N TYR A 104 -2.65 16.50 13.24
CA TYR A 104 -2.31 16.77 11.86
C TYR A 104 -1.05 16.02 11.45
N MET A 105 -0.96 15.70 10.16
CA MET A 105 0.29 15.33 9.52
C MET A 105 1.32 16.45 9.72
N THR A 106 2.60 16.09 9.87
CA THR A 106 3.68 17.06 10.08
C THR A 106 4.47 17.30 8.79
N GLY A 107 4.74 18.57 8.48
CA GLY A 107 5.50 18.97 7.28
C GLY A 107 4.64 19.29 6.06
N GLN A 108 5.29 19.60 4.93
CA GLN A 108 4.59 19.85 3.67
C GLN A 108 3.98 18.55 3.15
N HIS A 109 2.67 18.56 2.95
CA HIS A 109 1.95 17.53 2.22
C HIS A 109 2.70 17.18 0.92
N HIS A 110 3.03 15.91 0.70
CA HIS A 110 3.49 15.40 -0.60
C HIS A 110 2.38 15.41 -1.67
N MET A 111 1.46 16.39 -1.61
CA MET A 111 0.21 16.45 -2.37
C MET A 111 0.41 16.77 -3.87
N TYR A 112 1.63 16.94 -4.38
CA TYR A 112 1.81 17.39 -5.78
C TYR A 112 3.20 17.14 -6.39
N GLU A 113 4.11 16.40 -5.73
CA GLU A 113 5.46 16.22 -6.26
C GLU A 113 5.88 14.74 -6.27
N MET A 114 5.14 13.95 -7.06
CA MET A 114 5.57 12.64 -7.59
C MET A 114 6.84 12.72 -8.45
N GLY A 115 7.48 13.90 -8.57
CA GLY A 115 8.79 14.07 -9.20
C GLY A 115 9.97 13.82 -8.26
N ASN A 116 9.75 13.84 -6.94
CA ASN A 116 10.81 13.83 -5.93
C ASN A 116 10.67 12.71 -4.87
N MET A 117 10.00 11.59 -5.19
CA MET A 117 10.13 10.33 -4.41
C MET A 117 11.48 9.61 -4.67
N MET A 118 12.53 10.39 -4.93
CA MET A 118 13.92 9.94 -5.10
C MET A 118 14.72 10.47 -3.91
N GLY A 119 14.49 9.98 -2.68
CA GLY A 119 15.26 10.50 -1.55
C GLY A 119 14.95 10.02 -0.13
N GLY A 120 14.18 8.95 0.07
CA GLY A 120 14.07 8.31 1.39
C GLY A 120 15.37 7.59 1.75
N SER A 121 15.80 7.69 3.02
CA SER A 121 17.00 7.04 3.56
C SER A 121 17.19 5.63 3.00
N SER A 122 18.38 5.35 2.46
CA SER A 122 18.73 4.14 1.70
C SER A 122 18.04 2.86 2.20
N GLY A 123 16.99 2.41 1.48
CA GLY A 123 16.37 1.10 1.65
C GLY A 123 14.99 1.04 2.32
N MET A 124 14.37 2.17 2.71
CA MET A 124 12.99 2.16 3.23
C MET A 124 11.93 2.24 2.12
N THR A 125 10.76 1.63 2.36
CA THR A 125 9.57 1.80 1.51
C THR A 125 8.87 3.13 1.77
N ASP A 126 8.05 3.59 0.82
CA ASP A 126 7.25 4.82 0.98
C ASP A 126 6.37 4.74 2.23
N TRP A 127 5.80 3.56 2.49
CA TRP A 127 5.04 3.29 3.70
C TRP A 127 5.86 3.47 4.97
N GLN A 128 7.05 2.86 5.05
CA GLN A 128 7.92 2.97 6.22
C GLN A 128 8.31 4.43 6.51
N GLN A 129 8.61 5.19 5.45
CA GLN A 129 8.89 6.61 5.56
C GLN A 129 7.66 7.39 6.06
N HIS A 130 6.48 7.13 5.49
CA HIS A 130 5.23 7.76 5.90
C HIS A 130 4.93 7.50 7.38
N ILE A 131 4.98 6.25 7.84
CA ILE A 131 4.77 5.90 9.25
C ILE A 131 5.75 6.61 10.16
N SER A 132 7.04 6.58 9.83
CA SER A 132 8.08 7.16 10.68
C SER A 132 7.96 8.69 10.86
N SER A 133 7.33 9.37 9.91
CA SER A 133 7.27 10.84 9.87
C SER A 133 5.91 11.42 10.20
N GLN A 134 4.83 10.68 9.95
CA GLN A 134 3.46 11.20 10.04
C GLN A 134 2.66 10.61 11.19
N HIS A 135 2.99 9.42 11.67
CA HIS A 135 2.20 8.70 12.67
C HIS A 135 2.85 8.73 14.06
N GLN A 136 2.00 8.68 15.08
CA GLN A 136 2.35 8.55 16.49
C GLN A 136 2.18 7.11 16.96
N ALA A 137 2.78 6.80 18.12
CA ALA A 137 2.61 5.48 18.72
C ALA A 137 1.13 5.25 19.09
N GLY A 138 0.53 4.21 18.51
CA GLY A 138 -0.87 3.84 18.74
C GLY A 138 -1.79 4.14 17.55
N ASP A 139 -1.30 4.84 16.52
CA ASP A 139 -2.04 5.04 15.28
C ASP A 139 -2.28 3.70 14.59
N MET A 140 -3.55 3.43 14.30
CA MET A 140 -4.00 2.19 13.64
C MET A 140 -4.10 2.41 12.13
N HIS A 141 -3.86 1.34 11.36
CA HIS A 141 -4.02 1.37 9.91
C HIS A 141 -5.03 0.35 9.46
N TYR A 142 -5.81 0.73 8.46
CA TYR A 142 -7.10 0.13 8.23
C TYR A 142 -7.19 -0.65 6.93
N GLY A 143 -6.27 -0.49 5.98
CA GLY A 143 -6.34 -1.31 4.78
C GLY A 143 -5.13 -1.28 3.86
N ASP A 144 -5.17 -2.22 2.94
CA ASP A 144 -4.11 -2.52 2.00
C ASP A 144 -4.67 -3.17 0.73
N PHE A 145 -3.91 -3.00 -0.35
CA PHE A 145 -4.00 -3.85 -1.54
C PHE A 145 -2.81 -4.81 -1.55
N ASP A 146 -3.10 -6.09 -1.74
CA ASP A 146 -2.10 -7.09 -2.08
C ASP A 146 -2.07 -7.22 -3.61
N MET A 147 -0.99 -6.77 -4.22
CA MET A 147 -0.85 -6.71 -5.68
C MET A 147 -0.41 -8.05 -6.28
N GLU A 148 0.09 -8.98 -5.46
CA GLU A 148 0.42 -10.34 -5.88
C GLU A 148 -0.86 -11.17 -6.03
N HIS A 149 -1.76 -11.07 -5.05
CA HIS A 149 -2.99 -11.87 -4.99
C HIS A 149 -4.22 -11.14 -5.54
N GLY A 150 -4.10 -9.84 -5.84
CA GLY A 150 -5.18 -9.00 -6.35
C GLY A 150 -6.31 -8.81 -5.33
N THR A 151 -5.96 -8.68 -4.05
CA THR A 151 -6.95 -8.51 -2.97
C THR A 151 -6.93 -7.10 -2.40
N PHE A 152 -8.07 -6.70 -1.86
CA PHE A 152 -8.26 -5.44 -1.14
C PHE A 152 -8.92 -5.77 0.20
N ASN A 153 -8.31 -5.31 1.29
CA ASN A 153 -8.83 -5.48 2.63
C ASN A 153 -8.97 -4.12 3.31
N TYR A 154 -10.07 -3.90 4.02
CA TYR A 154 -10.30 -2.66 4.75
C TYR A 154 -11.12 -2.87 6.03
N TRP A 155 -10.63 -2.35 7.15
CA TRP A 155 -11.30 -2.34 8.44
C TRP A 155 -11.97 -0.99 8.68
N PHE A 156 -13.29 -0.99 8.77
CA PHE A 156 -14.12 0.13 9.13
C PHE A 156 -14.25 0.20 10.65
N ASP A 157 -13.64 1.23 11.24
CA ASP A 157 -13.87 1.55 12.65
C ASP A 157 -15.22 2.27 12.80
N ASN A 158 -16.15 1.60 13.49
CA ASN A 158 -17.42 2.19 13.87
C ASN A 158 -17.22 2.87 15.24
N HIS A 159 -16.93 4.17 15.26
CA HIS A 159 -16.80 5.00 16.47
C HIS A 159 -18.07 5.05 17.37
N SER A 160 -19.09 4.22 17.11
CA SER A 160 -20.37 4.18 17.82
C SER A 160 -20.37 3.34 19.12
N GLY A 161 -19.21 2.99 19.68
CA GLY A 161 -19.11 2.24 20.95
C GLY A 161 -19.57 0.78 20.88
N ALA A 162 -19.88 0.26 19.67
CA ALA A 162 -20.10 -1.16 19.44
C ALA A 162 -18.74 -1.84 19.22
N GLN A 163 -18.41 -2.81 20.07
CA GLN A 163 -17.11 -3.52 20.14
C GLN A 163 -16.71 -4.31 18.88
N ASN A 164 -17.39 -4.15 17.75
CA ASN A 164 -17.17 -4.94 16.53
C ASN A 164 -17.07 -4.01 15.32
N GLY A 165 -15.85 -3.60 14.95
CA GLY A 165 -15.62 -2.96 13.66
C GLY A 165 -15.97 -3.93 12.51
N THR A 166 -16.18 -3.38 11.32
CA THR A 166 -16.55 -4.17 10.13
C THR A 166 -15.34 -4.30 9.23
N THR A 167 -15.05 -5.48 8.68
CA THR A 167 -13.92 -5.65 7.76
C THR A 167 -14.40 -6.14 6.41
N PHE A 168 -14.01 -5.44 5.35
CA PHE A 168 -14.13 -5.90 3.98
C PHE A 168 -12.90 -6.74 3.59
N TYR A 169 -13.15 -7.88 2.96
CA TYR A 169 -12.15 -8.72 2.32
C TYR A 169 -12.61 -8.98 0.88
N GLY A 170 -11.89 -8.48 -0.12
CA GLY A 170 -12.30 -8.55 -1.51
C GLY A 170 -11.19 -9.03 -2.43
N LYS A 171 -11.59 -9.67 -3.53
CA LYS A 171 -10.71 -10.03 -4.64
C LYS A 171 -11.15 -9.30 -5.90
N ARG A 172 -10.18 -8.77 -6.62
CA ARG A 172 -10.38 -8.11 -7.91
C ARG A 172 -11.08 -9.06 -8.89
N GLN A 173 -12.03 -8.51 -9.65
CA GLN A 173 -12.75 -9.20 -10.74
C GLN A 173 -12.05 -9.05 -12.08
#